data_AF-A0A117SQ31-F1
#
_entry.id   AF-A0A117SQ31-F1
#
_cell.length_a   1.000
_cell.length_b   1.000
_cell.length_c   1.000
_cell.angle_alpha   90.00
_cell.angle_beta   90.00
_cell.angle_gamma   90.00
#
_symmetry.space_group_name_H-M   'P 1'
#
loop_
_entity.id
_entity.type
_entity.pdbx_description
1 polymer ?
#
loop_
_entity_poly.entity_id
_entity_poly.type
_entity_poly.pdbx_seq_one_letter_code
_entity_poly.pdbx_strand_id
1 'polypeptide(L)'
;MSAGLLGIYSFGGPTELWALIYYGLKAMANRGDRAEAYLHAGGRAERVEVDLAREEERSARGVAAVGCVSPNGDCCEERGGAVRCGFGDTYVELGPDGALTARRGEALWHLALGAHGFDFAIVATESAAIEVLGGEVRRSLAPGETVRTTALSVEATGGGDGGPICALELIYTARPDSRIDGVEVAAVRAELAKRLARKIDADPDAVVGVPETGSYYAAHIAAALGKPYLPAFVATARGRSALLDELRERQAVIQLKANVTESAVRGKRVLLVDDSMISGTTLKLITRLLREKGGALEVHAALAAPPLRRRCPHGVKMPP
;
A
#
# COMPACT_ATOMS: atom_id res chain seq x y z
N MET A 1 5.58 -3.39 -8.98
CA MET A 1 5.08 -2.80 -7.72
C MET A 1 5.82 -3.55 -6.62
N SER A 2 6.37 -2.85 -5.63
CA SER A 2 7.04 -3.50 -4.51
C SER A 2 6.07 -4.41 -3.75
N ALA A 3 6.57 -5.54 -3.28
CA ALA A 3 5.82 -6.43 -2.40
C ALA A 3 5.67 -5.78 -1.00
N GLY A 4 4.59 -6.10 -0.30
CA GLY A 4 4.50 -5.85 1.14
C GLY A 4 5.18 -7.01 1.85
N LEU A 5 6.20 -6.73 2.66
CA LEU A 5 6.97 -7.73 3.39
C LEU A 5 6.58 -7.69 4.87
N LEU A 6 6.50 -8.86 5.49
CA LEU A 6 6.18 -9.04 6.91
C LEU A 6 7.19 -10.01 7.54
N GLY A 7 7.76 -9.63 8.67
CA GLY A 7 8.56 -10.50 9.54
C GLY A 7 8.04 -10.40 10.97
N ILE A 8 7.88 -11.51 11.65
CA ILE A 8 7.42 -11.58 13.04
C ILE A 8 8.36 -12.51 13.80
N TYR A 9 8.78 -12.11 15.00
CA TYR A 9 9.55 -12.94 15.91
C TYR A 9 8.91 -12.91 17.30
N SER A 10 8.75 -14.06 17.93
CA SER A 10 8.23 -14.24 19.29
C SER A 10 9.37 -14.52 20.27
N PHE A 11 9.53 -13.65 21.27
CA PHE A 11 10.54 -13.83 22.33
C PHE A 11 10.10 -14.83 23.42
N GLY A 12 8.80 -15.06 23.57
CA GLY A 12 8.23 -16.01 24.55
C GLY A 12 8.29 -17.48 24.12
N GLY A 13 8.95 -17.80 23.00
CA GLY A 13 8.95 -19.13 22.41
C GLY A 13 7.75 -19.40 21.48
N PRO A 14 7.46 -20.69 21.16
CA PRO A 14 6.42 -21.03 20.18
C PRO A 14 5.01 -20.61 20.61
N THR A 15 4.39 -19.72 19.84
CA THR A 15 3.06 -19.16 20.07
C THR A 15 2.22 -19.15 18.79
N GLU A 16 0.92 -18.90 18.91
CA GLU A 16 0.04 -18.79 17.74
C GLU A 16 0.35 -17.51 16.95
N LEU A 17 0.82 -17.67 15.72
CA LEU A 17 1.19 -16.59 14.82
C LEU A 17 0.20 -16.36 13.68
N TRP A 18 -0.81 -17.23 13.50
CA TRP A 18 -1.74 -17.15 12.36
C TRP A 18 -2.38 -15.77 12.23
N ALA A 19 -2.97 -15.24 13.30
CA ALA A 19 -3.62 -13.94 13.27
C ALA A 19 -2.62 -12.82 12.89
N LEU A 20 -1.41 -12.85 13.44
CA LEU A 20 -0.38 -11.86 13.13
C LEU A 20 0.05 -11.93 11.65
N ILE A 21 0.21 -13.14 11.12
CA ILE A 21 0.53 -13.37 9.70
C ILE A 21 -0.62 -12.86 8.82
N TYR A 22 -1.84 -13.33 9.05
CA TYR A 22 -3.01 -13.01 8.22
C TYR A 22 -3.28 -11.50 8.21
N TYR A 23 -3.45 -10.89 9.40
CA TYR A 23 -3.80 -9.47 9.49
C TYR A 23 -2.65 -8.55 9.09
N GLY A 24 -1.39 -8.94 9.33
CA GLY A 24 -0.23 -8.20 8.86
C GLY A 24 -0.14 -8.16 7.34
N LEU A 25 -0.35 -9.29 6.66
CA LEU A 25 -0.37 -9.35 5.20
C LEU A 25 -1.60 -8.66 4.61
N LYS A 26 -2.78 -8.84 5.22
CA LYS A 26 -4.03 -8.18 4.84
C LYS A 26 -3.92 -6.66 4.96
N ALA A 27 -3.24 -6.15 5.98
CA ALA A 27 -2.98 -4.73 6.17
C ALA A 27 -2.16 -4.11 5.03
N MET A 28 -1.44 -4.91 4.25
CA MET A 28 -0.65 -4.47 3.08
C MET A 28 -1.29 -4.88 1.74
N ALA A 29 -2.59 -5.18 1.73
CA ALA A 29 -3.33 -5.59 0.52
C ALA A 29 -3.48 -4.48 -0.55
N ASN A 30 -2.98 -3.27 -0.31
CA ASN A 30 -2.74 -2.25 -1.33
C ASN A 30 -1.57 -2.64 -2.28
N ARG A 31 -0.65 -3.51 -1.85
CA ARG A 31 0.51 -3.96 -2.63
C ARG A 31 0.26 -5.19 -3.48
N GLY A 32 -0.69 -6.04 -3.07
CA GLY A 32 -1.03 -7.27 -3.78
C GLY A 32 -2.32 -7.89 -3.24
N ASP A 33 -2.76 -8.95 -3.90
CA ASP A 33 -3.84 -9.84 -3.45
C ASP A 33 -3.36 -11.28 -3.24
N ARG A 34 -2.14 -11.61 -3.71
CA ARG A 34 -1.51 -12.92 -3.50
C ARG A 34 -0.56 -12.82 -2.32
N ALA A 35 -0.80 -13.66 -1.31
CA ALA A 35 0.00 -13.74 -0.11
C ALA A 35 0.79 -15.06 -0.07
N GLU A 36 2.00 -14.99 0.46
CA GLU A 36 2.82 -16.14 0.82
C GLU A 36 3.34 -15.95 2.23
N ALA A 37 3.37 -17.01 3.02
CA ALA A 37 3.90 -16.97 4.38
C ALA A 37 4.58 -18.29 4.73
N TYR A 38 5.56 -18.19 5.63
CA TYR A 38 6.34 -19.30 6.15
C TYR A 38 6.56 -19.08 7.64
N LEU A 39 6.53 -20.17 8.40
CA LEU A 39 6.69 -20.15 9.85
C LEU A 39 7.82 -21.09 10.27
N HIS A 40 8.47 -20.81 11.39
CA HIS A 40 9.45 -21.70 12.01
C HIS A 40 8.92 -22.21 13.35
N ALA A 41 8.79 -23.53 13.49
CA ALA A 41 8.23 -24.20 14.67
C ALA A 41 9.28 -24.96 15.50
N GLY A 42 10.57 -24.57 15.45
CA GLY A 42 11.67 -25.28 16.12
C GLY A 42 12.37 -26.33 15.26
N GLY A 43 12.13 -26.31 13.94
CA GLY A 43 12.73 -27.22 12.97
C GLY A 43 13.09 -26.51 11.67
N ARG A 44 12.47 -26.91 10.57
CA ARG A 44 12.58 -26.26 9.25
C ARG A 44 11.43 -25.27 9.05
N ALA A 45 11.62 -24.30 8.16
CA ALA A 45 10.54 -23.41 7.78
C ALA A 45 9.43 -24.19 7.06
N GLU A 46 8.19 -23.91 7.41
CA GLU A 46 7.00 -24.55 6.86
C GLU A 46 6.10 -23.50 6.21
N ARG A 47 5.59 -23.78 5.02
CA ARG A 47 4.70 -22.89 4.30
C ARG A 47 3.34 -22.82 5.00
N VAL A 48 2.82 -21.61 5.17
CA VAL A 48 1.48 -21.32 5.67
C VAL A 48 0.63 -20.84 4.49
N GLU A 49 -0.49 -21.51 4.26
CA GLU A 49 -1.45 -21.10 3.24
C GLU A 49 -2.28 -19.90 3.77
N VAL A 50 -2.28 -18.80 3.00
CA VAL A 50 -2.95 -17.55 3.33
C VAL A 50 -3.83 -17.12 2.15
N ASP A 51 -5.15 -17.18 2.33
CA ASP A 51 -6.11 -16.60 1.38
C ASP A 51 -6.61 -15.25 1.90
N LEU A 52 -6.11 -14.13 1.34
CA LEU A 52 -6.54 -12.81 1.76
C LEU A 52 -8.02 -12.51 1.44
N ALA A 53 -8.71 -13.31 0.62
CA ALA A 53 -10.12 -13.10 0.31
C ALA A 53 -11.06 -13.73 1.35
N ARG A 54 -10.58 -14.69 2.14
CA ARG A 54 -11.38 -15.43 3.11
C ARG A 54 -10.75 -15.31 4.48
N GLU A 55 -11.55 -14.87 5.44
CA GLU A 55 -11.14 -14.91 6.83
C GLU A 55 -11.41 -16.32 7.35
N GLU A 56 -10.36 -17.03 7.71
CA GLU A 56 -10.44 -18.40 8.22
C GLU A 56 -9.70 -18.48 9.55
N GLU A 57 -10.30 -19.12 10.55
CA GLU A 57 -9.59 -19.51 11.76
C GLU A 57 -8.68 -20.69 11.44
N ARG A 58 -7.37 -20.46 11.53
CA ARG A 58 -6.35 -21.48 11.42
C ARG A 58 -5.41 -21.38 12.61
N SER A 59 -4.75 -22.49 12.94
CA SER A 59 -3.65 -22.49 13.91
C SER A 59 -2.33 -22.54 13.16
N ALA A 60 -1.37 -21.74 13.63
CA ALA A 60 -0.03 -21.68 13.07
C ALA A 60 0.93 -21.33 14.20
N ARG A 61 1.45 -22.36 14.88
CA ARG A 61 2.27 -22.18 16.08
C ARG A 61 3.76 -22.18 15.78
N GLY A 62 4.47 -21.10 16.12
CA GLY A 62 5.90 -20.96 15.83
C GLY A 62 6.60 -19.87 16.63
N VAL A 63 7.91 -19.79 16.45
CA VAL A 63 8.77 -18.76 17.07
C VAL A 63 8.98 -17.56 16.15
N ALA A 64 8.91 -17.76 14.84
CA ALA A 64 9.09 -16.71 13.86
C ALA A 64 8.31 -17.00 12.58
N ALA A 65 7.96 -15.96 11.86
CA ALA A 65 7.31 -16.05 10.56
C ALA A 65 7.79 -14.95 9.62
N VAL A 66 7.82 -15.27 8.34
CA VAL A 66 8.00 -14.30 7.26
C VAL A 66 6.88 -14.45 6.24
N GLY A 67 6.55 -13.38 5.56
CA GLY A 67 5.60 -13.43 4.47
C GLY A 67 5.69 -12.23 3.57
N CYS A 68 5.00 -12.31 2.45
CA CYS A 68 4.84 -11.21 1.54
C CYS A 68 3.46 -11.19 0.88
N VAL A 69 3.08 -10.01 0.40
CA VAL A 69 1.92 -9.79 -0.46
C VAL A 69 2.35 -9.06 -1.72
N SER A 70 2.02 -9.61 -2.89
CA SER A 70 2.41 -9.04 -4.18
C SER A 70 1.32 -9.24 -5.24
N PRO A 71 1.34 -8.51 -6.37
CA PRO A 71 0.37 -8.71 -7.44
C PRO A 71 0.54 -10.03 -8.18
N ASN A 72 1.76 -10.58 -8.22
CA ASN A 72 2.08 -11.76 -9.02
C ASN A 72 2.17 -13.03 -8.16
N GLY A 73 2.31 -12.90 -6.84
CA GLY A 73 2.82 -13.97 -5.98
C GLY A 73 4.34 -14.10 -6.13
N ASP A 74 4.85 -15.28 -5.80
CA ASP A 74 6.24 -15.72 -5.93
C ASP A 74 7.26 -14.68 -5.43
N CYS A 75 6.96 -14.08 -4.28
CA CYS A 75 7.82 -13.10 -3.63
C CYS A 75 8.64 -13.69 -2.49
N CYS A 76 8.52 -15.00 -2.24
CA CYS A 76 9.37 -15.77 -1.33
C CYS A 76 10.15 -16.86 -2.08
N GLU A 77 11.41 -17.06 -1.69
CA GLU A 77 12.29 -18.10 -2.22
C GLU A 77 12.90 -18.92 -1.06
N GLU A 78 12.83 -20.24 -1.17
CA GLU A 78 13.51 -21.16 -0.24
C GLU A 78 14.95 -21.43 -0.70
N ARG A 79 15.93 -21.26 0.19
CA ARG A 79 17.34 -21.54 -0.13
C ARG A 79 18.08 -22.06 1.10
N GLY A 80 18.57 -23.30 1.03
CA GLY A 80 19.42 -23.88 2.07
C GLY A 80 18.75 -23.98 3.45
N GLY A 81 17.44 -24.20 3.49
CA GLY A 81 16.65 -24.26 4.73
C GLY A 81 16.21 -22.90 5.28
N ALA A 82 16.64 -21.80 4.66
CA ALA A 82 16.09 -20.46 4.90
C ALA A 82 14.97 -20.15 3.91
N VAL A 83 14.08 -19.23 4.28
CA VAL A 83 13.08 -18.66 3.37
C VAL A 83 13.22 -17.15 3.35
N ARG A 84 13.45 -16.59 2.17
CA ARG A 84 13.58 -15.15 1.96
C ARG A 84 12.40 -14.62 1.19
N CYS A 85 11.67 -13.68 1.76
CA CYS A 85 10.63 -12.92 1.07
C CYS A 85 11.13 -11.51 0.78
N GLY A 86 11.12 -11.07 -0.47
CA GLY A 86 11.79 -9.82 -0.84
C GLY A 86 11.37 -9.19 -2.15
N PHE A 87 11.85 -7.97 -2.37
CA PHE A 87 11.74 -7.25 -3.62
C PHE A 87 13.03 -6.45 -3.86
N GLY A 88 13.76 -6.80 -4.93
CA GLY A 88 15.10 -6.27 -5.17
C GLY A 88 16.07 -6.72 -4.07
N ASP A 89 16.78 -5.77 -3.47
CA ASP A 89 17.75 -5.99 -2.38
C ASP A 89 17.13 -5.84 -0.97
N THR A 90 15.84 -5.53 -0.88
CA THR A 90 15.09 -5.41 0.38
C THR A 90 14.34 -6.70 0.65
N TYR A 91 14.53 -7.29 1.84
CA TYR A 91 13.92 -8.57 2.18
C TYR A 91 13.69 -8.77 3.69
N VAL A 92 12.84 -9.72 4.00
CA VAL A 92 12.75 -10.41 5.29
C VAL A 92 13.10 -11.88 5.06
N GLU A 93 13.86 -12.48 5.95
CA GLU A 93 14.37 -13.84 5.83
C GLU A 93 14.19 -14.58 7.15
N LEU A 94 13.67 -15.78 7.05
CA LEU A 94 13.57 -16.75 8.13
C LEU A 94 14.72 -17.75 7.97
N GLY A 95 15.69 -17.68 8.88
CA GLY A 95 16.86 -18.54 8.88
C GLY A 95 16.53 -19.99 9.31
N PRO A 96 17.39 -20.96 8.99
CA PRO A 96 17.23 -22.35 9.41
C PRO A 96 17.29 -22.51 10.94
N ASP A 97 17.99 -21.59 11.62
CA ASP A 97 18.09 -21.47 13.08
C ASP A 97 16.87 -20.78 13.71
N GLY A 98 15.88 -20.38 12.89
CA GLY A 98 14.69 -19.65 13.32
C GLY A 98 14.92 -18.15 13.53
N ALA A 99 16.12 -17.63 13.26
CA ALA A 99 16.37 -16.20 13.33
C ALA A 99 15.60 -15.45 12.25
N LEU A 100 15.04 -14.29 12.61
CA LEU A 100 14.44 -13.36 11.66
C LEU A 100 15.49 -12.33 11.23
N THR A 101 15.75 -12.22 9.94
CA THR A 101 16.62 -11.19 9.37
C THR A 101 15.80 -10.25 8.49
N ALA A 102 15.88 -8.95 8.74
CA ALA A 102 15.29 -7.94 7.89
C ALA A 102 16.40 -7.07 7.31
N ARG A 103 16.45 -6.95 5.98
CA ARG A 103 17.40 -6.08 5.29
C ARG A 103 16.64 -5.02 4.50
N ARG A 104 16.94 -3.76 4.79
CA ARG A 104 16.57 -2.67 3.91
C ARG A 104 17.65 -2.51 2.84
N GLY A 105 17.24 -2.48 1.57
CA GLY A 105 18.11 -2.13 0.46
C GLY A 105 18.68 -0.72 0.57
N GLU A 106 19.63 -0.37 -0.29
CA GLU A 106 20.22 0.98 -0.31
C GLU A 106 19.33 1.99 -1.04
N ALA A 107 18.37 1.48 -1.83
CA ALA A 107 17.53 2.28 -2.69
C ALA A 107 16.18 2.65 -2.02
N LEU A 108 15.10 2.55 -2.81
CA LEU A 108 13.80 3.18 -2.51
C LEU A 108 12.92 2.44 -1.51
N TRP A 109 13.14 1.14 -1.32
CA TRP A 109 12.21 0.32 -0.56
C TRP A 109 12.51 0.42 0.92
N HIS A 110 11.45 0.54 1.71
CA HIS A 110 11.49 0.85 3.12
C HIS A 110 11.01 -0.35 3.92
N LEU A 111 11.53 -0.46 5.14
CA LEU A 111 11.09 -1.38 6.16
C LEU A 111 10.99 -0.61 7.47
N ALA A 112 9.95 -0.88 8.23
CA ALA A 112 9.77 -0.41 9.59
C ALA A 112 10.00 -1.56 10.56
N LEU A 113 10.65 -1.27 11.68
CA LEU A 113 10.77 -2.14 12.84
C LEU A 113 9.81 -1.64 13.91
N GLY A 114 9.08 -2.58 14.50
CA GLY A 114 8.14 -2.36 15.58
C GLY A 114 8.23 -3.46 16.62
N ALA A 115 7.51 -3.26 17.71
CA ALA A 115 7.39 -4.24 18.77
C ALA A 115 5.99 -4.24 19.38
N HIS A 116 5.50 -5.40 19.80
CA HIS A 116 4.30 -5.51 20.62
C HIS A 116 4.73 -5.91 22.03
N GLY A 117 4.75 -4.93 22.94
CA GLY A 117 5.31 -5.12 24.28
C GLY A 117 6.74 -5.67 24.25
N PHE A 118 6.97 -6.73 25.02
CA PHE A 118 8.21 -7.53 25.02
C PHE A 118 8.05 -8.87 24.30
N ASP A 119 6.86 -9.14 23.75
CA ASP A 119 6.50 -10.45 23.23
C ASP A 119 6.95 -10.62 21.78
N PHE A 120 6.80 -9.57 20.97
CA PHE A 120 7.04 -9.65 19.54
C PHE A 120 7.94 -8.54 19.00
N ALA A 121 8.85 -8.91 18.11
CA ALA A 121 9.43 -8.00 17.13
C ALA A 121 8.68 -8.15 15.80
N ILE A 122 8.30 -7.03 15.20
CA ILE A 122 7.54 -7.00 13.94
C ILE A 122 8.31 -6.13 12.95
N VAL A 123 8.57 -6.65 11.77
CA VAL A 123 9.11 -5.89 10.64
C VAL A 123 8.07 -5.87 9.55
N ALA A 124 7.80 -4.70 8.98
CA ALA A 124 6.90 -4.59 7.85
C ALA A 124 7.35 -3.55 6.84
N THR A 125 6.99 -3.72 5.56
CA THR A 125 7.15 -2.65 4.57
C THR A 125 6.34 -1.42 4.97
N GLU A 126 5.12 -1.60 5.47
CA GLU A 126 4.28 -0.48 5.91
C GLU A 126 4.14 -0.44 7.43
N SER A 127 4.42 0.71 8.03
CA SER A 127 4.26 0.89 9.48
C SER A 127 2.82 0.65 9.94
N ALA A 128 1.83 0.93 9.09
CA ALA A 128 0.43 0.68 9.38
C ALA A 128 0.14 -0.81 9.63
N ALA A 129 0.93 -1.74 9.05
CA ALA A 129 0.79 -3.16 9.34
C ALA A 129 1.20 -3.50 10.78
N ILE A 130 2.24 -2.84 11.30
CA ILE A 130 2.69 -3.00 12.69
C ILE A 130 1.59 -2.51 13.65
N GLU A 131 1.00 -1.35 13.37
CA GLU A 131 -0.07 -0.76 14.20
C GLU A 131 -1.36 -1.58 14.15
N VAL A 132 -1.73 -2.14 12.99
CA VAL A 132 -2.88 -3.07 12.86
C VAL A 132 -2.69 -4.31 13.74
N LEU A 133 -1.46 -4.78 13.91
CA LEU A 133 -1.13 -5.88 14.82
C LEU A 133 -1.02 -5.45 16.29
N GLY A 134 -1.43 -4.21 16.61
CA GLY A 134 -1.33 -3.63 17.95
C GLY A 134 0.11 -3.33 18.39
N GLY A 135 1.07 -3.35 17.47
CA GLY A 135 2.47 -3.05 17.74
C GLY A 135 2.75 -1.55 17.73
N GLU A 136 3.78 -1.14 18.45
CA GLU A 136 4.36 0.20 18.41
C GLU A 136 5.46 0.24 17.35
N VAL A 137 5.35 1.20 16.42
CA VAL A 137 6.40 1.47 15.44
C VAL A 137 7.59 2.09 16.17
N ARG A 138 8.74 1.41 16.15
CA ARG A 138 9.96 1.89 16.82
C ARG A 138 10.76 2.83 15.93
N ARG A 139 11.00 2.43 14.67
CA ARG A 139 11.74 3.21 13.67
C ARG A 139 11.64 2.61 12.28
N SER A 140 11.99 3.40 11.27
CA SER A 140 12.36 2.87 9.96
C SER A 140 13.79 2.31 9.98
N LEU A 141 14.05 1.28 9.18
CA LEU A 141 15.40 0.82 8.93
C LEU A 141 16.14 1.84 8.06
N ALA A 142 17.42 2.08 8.33
CA ALA A 142 18.29 2.92 7.50
C ALA A 142 18.66 2.20 6.19
N PRO A 143 18.96 2.92 5.09
CA PRO A 143 19.35 2.27 3.84
C PRO A 143 20.58 1.39 4.01
N GLY A 144 20.51 0.16 3.49
CA GLY A 144 21.57 -0.85 3.63
C GLY A 144 21.63 -1.53 5.00
N GLU A 145 20.79 -1.12 5.96
CA GLU A 145 20.74 -1.71 7.30
C GLU A 145 20.17 -3.14 7.27
N THR A 146 20.79 -4.00 8.07
CA THR A 146 20.29 -5.34 8.37
C THR A 146 20.02 -5.45 9.87
N VAL A 147 18.80 -5.84 10.22
CA VAL A 147 18.39 -6.17 11.59
C VAL A 147 18.23 -7.68 11.69
N ARG A 148 18.95 -8.31 12.63
CA ARG A 148 18.80 -9.74 12.94
C ARG A 148 18.22 -9.90 14.34
N THR A 149 17.13 -10.65 14.41
CA THR A 149 16.40 -10.96 15.64
C THR A 149 16.54 -12.44 15.97
N THR A 150 16.92 -12.72 17.21
CA THR A 150 17.03 -14.06 17.80
C THR A 150 16.32 -14.10 19.15
N ALA A 151 16.34 -15.26 19.81
CA ALA A 151 15.76 -15.42 21.13
C ALA A 151 16.41 -14.51 22.19
N LEU A 152 17.66 -14.08 21.96
CA LEU A 152 18.46 -13.34 22.94
C LEU A 152 18.78 -11.91 22.51
N SER A 153 18.57 -11.54 21.25
CA SER A 153 19.00 -10.23 20.76
C SER A 153 18.21 -9.71 19.56
N VAL A 154 18.19 -8.39 19.43
CA VAL A 154 17.80 -7.64 18.24
C VAL A 154 18.99 -6.77 17.87
N GLU A 155 19.76 -7.17 16.88
CA GLU A 155 21.02 -6.54 16.51
C GLU A 155 20.90 -5.88 15.14
N ALA A 156 21.27 -4.61 15.06
CA ALA A 156 21.33 -3.83 13.82
C ALA A 156 22.78 -3.70 13.35
N THR A 157 23.00 -3.87 12.05
CA THR A 157 24.33 -3.74 11.43
C THR A 157 24.22 -3.00 10.09
N GLY A 158 25.30 -2.29 9.73
CA GLY A 158 25.30 -1.42 8.55
C GLY A 158 24.38 -0.22 8.75
N GLY A 159 23.77 0.25 7.66
CA GLY A 159 22.95 1.46 7.66
C GLY A 159 23.77 2.73 7.41
N GLY A 160 23.22 3.64 6.61
CA GLY A 160 23.79 4.97 6.38
C GLY A 160 22.78 6.10 6.63
N ASP A 161 23.25 7.33 6.54
CA ASP A 161 22.41 8.51 6.74
C ASP A 161 21.57 8.83 5.51
N GLY A 162 20.25 8.79 5.68
CA GLY A 162 19.29 9.19 4.67
C GLY A 162 19.28 8.29 3.44
N GLY A 163 18.20 8.39 2.66
CA GLY A 163 18.03 7.63 1.43
C GLY A 163 16.94 8.24 0.55
N PRO A 164 16.88 7.87 -0.73
CA PRO A 164 15.82 8.35 -1.60
C PRO A 164 14.49 7.73 -1.17
N ILE A 165 13.46 8.57 -0.97
CA ILE A 165 12.09 8.11 -0.75
C ILE A 165 11.37 8.06 -2.10
N CYS A 166 10.70 6.95 -2.39
CA CYS A 166 9.90 6.83 -3.60
C CYS A 166 8.71 7.80 -3.55
N ALA A 167 8.68 8.79 -4.44
CA ALA A 167 7.57 9.73 -4.52
C ALA A 167 6.22 9.05 -4.79
N LEU A 168 6.21 7.94 -5.55
CA LEU A 168 4.98 7.17 -5.82
C LEU A 168 4.43 6.47 -4.57
N GLU A 169 5.29 6.10 -3.62
CA GLU A 169 4.84 5.57 -2.33
C GLU A 169 4.04 6.63 -1.57
N LEU A 170 4.59 7.85 -1.46
CA LEU A 170 3.93 8.96 -0.78
C LEU A 170 2.66 9.42 -1.51
N ILE A 171 2.69 9.47 -2.85
CA ILE A 171 1.57 10.02 -3.64
C ILE A 171 0.40 9.03 -3.73
N TYR A 172 0.69 7.73 -3.88
CA TYR A 172 -0.32 6.74 -4.28
C TYR A 172 -0.22 5.40 -3.53
N THR A 173 0.94 4.74 -3.54
CA THR A 173 1.02 3.30 -3.21
C THR A 173 0.83 3.03 -1.73
N ALA A 174 1.50 3.77 -0.85
CA ALA A 174 1.43 3.51 0.59
C ALA A 174 0.07 3.89 1.16
N ARG A 175 -0.34 3.24 2.24
CA ARG A 175 -1.52 3.66 2.98
C ARG A 175 -1.30 5.05 3.60
N PRO A 176 -2.35 5.88 3.69
CA PRO A 176 -2.22 7.24 4.24
C PRO A 176 -1.82 7.25 5.71
N ASP A 177 -2.15 6.21 6.47
CA ASP A 177 -1.77 6.03 7.88
C ASP A 177 -0.35 5.47 8.08
N SER A 178 0.39 5.18 7.00
CA SER A 178 1.79 4.75 7.09
C SER A 178 2.75 5.92 7.30
N ARG A 179 3.91 5.60 7.89
CA ARG A 179 5.11 6.43 7.99
C ARG A 179 6.24 5.77 7.23
N ILE A 180 6.85 6.51 6.30
CA ILE A 180 7.96 6.04 5.46
C ILE A 180 9.19 6.88 5.79
N ASP A 181 10.22 6.26 6.35
CA ASP A 181 11.44 6.97 6.79
C ASP A 181 11.12 8.19 7.67
N GLY A 182 10.17 8.03 8.60
CA GLY A 182 9.68 9.10 9.48
C GLY A 182 8.70 10.08 8.84
N VAL A 183 8.46 10.00 7.53
CA VAL A 183 7.53 10.88 6.81
C VAL A 183 6.11 10.32 6.88
N GLU A 184 5.19 11.07 7.46
CA GLU A 184 3.76 10.75 7.48
C GLU A 184 3.14 10.90 6.08
N VAL A 185 2.61 9.80 5.53
CA VAL A 185 2.02 9.79 4.18
C VAL A 185 0.82 10.75 4.11
N ALA A 186 -0.09 10.68 5.08
CA ALA A 186 -1.24 11.58 5.19
C ALA A 186 -0.84 13.07 5.14
N ALA A 187 0.16 13.46 5.94
CA ALA A 187 0.61 14.86 6.00
C ALA A 187 1.15 15.34 4.65
N VAL A 188 1.94 14.51 3.96
CA VAL A 188 2.44 14.82 2.62
C VAL A 188 1.28 15.00 1.63
N ARG A 189 0.32 14.08 1.61
CA ARG A 189 -0.84 14.15 0.70
C ARG A 189 -1.70 15.38 0.96
N ALA A 190 -1.93 15.73 2.22
CA ALA A 190 -2.66 16.93 2.61
C ALA A 190 -1.94 18.21 2.16
N GLU A 191 -0.62 18.29 2.30
CA GLU A 191 0.15 19.44 1.84
C GLU A 191 0.18 19.54 0.31
N LEU A 192 0.31 18.41 -0.39
CA LEU A 192 0.21 18.35 -1.86
C LEU A 192 -1.17 18.86 -2.33
N ALA A 193 -2.25 18.41 -1.70
CA ALA A 193 -3.60 18.89 -1.98
C ALA A 193 -3.73 20.42 -1.81
N LYS A 194 -3.22 20.98 -0.70
CA LYS A 194 -3.23 22.42 -0.44
C LYS A 194 -2.43 23.22 -1.49
N ARG A 195 -1.29 22.67 -1.93
CA ARG A 195 -0.48 23.30 -2.99
C ARG A 195 -1.15 23.22 -4.35
N LEU A 196 -1.82 22.11 -4.66
CA LEU A 196 -2.57 21.94 -5.89
C LEU A 196 -3.77 22.88 -5.93
N ALA A 197 -4.52 23.01 -4.84
CA ALA A 197 -5.67 23.92 -4.74
C ALA A 197 -5.31 25.37 -5.13
N ARG A 198 -4.14 25.86 -4.72
CA ARG A 198 -3.65 27.21 -5.10
C ARG A 198 -3.37 27.41 -6.58
N LYS A 199 -3.27 26.32 -7.36
CA LYS A 199 -3.03 26.34 -8.81
C LYS A 199 -4.30 26.10 -9.62
N ILE A 200 -5.44 25.89 -8.96
CA ILE A 200 -6.72 25.65 -9.62
C ILE A 200 -7.35 27.02 -9.93
N ASP A 201 -7.49 27.29 -11.22
CA ASP A 201 -8.13 28.52 -11.74
C ASP A 201 -9.63 28.33 -12.03
N ALA A 202 -10.13 27.12 -11.88
CA ALA A 202 -11.54 26.81 -12.04
C ALA A 202 -12.35 27.23 -10.80
N ASP A 203 -13.60 27.67 -11.03
CA ASP A 203 -14.59 27.92 -9.98
C ASP A 203 -15.66 26.80 -9.99
N PRO A 204 -15.38 25.61 -9.44
CA PRO A 204 -16.35 24.53 -9.37
C PRO A 204 -17.43 24.82 -8.31
N ASP A 205 -18.60 24.23 -8.51
CA ASP A 205 -19.67 24.22 -7.51
C ASP A 205 -19.44 23.11 -6.47
N ALA A 206 -18.75 22.03 -6.85
CA ALA A 206 -18.38 20.94 -5.95
C ALA A 206 -17.08 20.24 -6.35
N VAL A 207 -16.40 19.64 -5.38
CA VAL A 207 -15.21 18.80 -5.58
C VAL A 207 -15.59 17.34 -5.36
N VAL A 208 -15.13 16.47 -6.25
CA VAL A 208 -15.38 15.03 -6.21
C VAL A 208 -14.06 14.30 -6.42
N GLY A 209 -13.86 13.15 -5.77
CA GLY A 209 -12.61 12.40 -5.86
C GLY A 209 -12.81 10.98 -6.37
N VAL A 210 -11.91 10.50 -7.22
CA VAL A 210 -11.90 9.09 -7.65
C VAL A 210 -11.50 8.20 -6.45
N PRO A 211 -12.32 7.21 -6.06
CA PRO A 211 -11.96 6.35 -4.94
C PRO A 211 -10.75 5.44 -5.23
N GLU A 212 -9.89 5.13 -4.27
CA GLU A 212 -9.93 5.60 -2.87
C GLU A 212 -8.99 6.80 -2.64
N THR A 213 -7.80 6.80 -3.25
CA THR A 213 -6.77 7.83 -3.05
C THR A 213 -7.19 9.22 -3.53
N GLY A 214 -7.85 9.33 -4.70
CA GLY A 214 -8.35 10.61 -5.21
C GLY A 214 -9.37 11.27 -4.28
N SER A 215 -10.19 10.49 -3.57
CA SER A 215 -11.11 10.98 -2.53
C SER A 215 -10.39 11.65 -1.36
N TYR A 216 -9.23 11.14 -0.96
CA TYR A 216 -8.41 11.74 0.09
C TYR A 216 -7.91 13.14 -0.33
N TYR A 217 -7.35 13.25 -1.54
CA TYR A 217 -6.91 14.54 -2.09
C TYR A 217 -8.09 15.50 -2.28
N ALA A 218 -9.22 15.01 -2.78
CA ALA A 218 -10.43 15.80 -3.01
C ALA A 218 -10.93 16.48 -1.74
N ALA A 219 -10.95 15.78 -0.60
CA ALA A 219 -11.38 16.34 0.68
C ALA A 219 -10.50 17.53 1.09
N HIS A 220 -9.17 17.40 0.96
CA HIS A 220 -8.24 18.48 1.30
C HIS A 220 -8.28 19.65 0.30
N ILE A 221 -8.45 19.37 -1.00
CA ILE A 221 -8.61 20.41 -2.02
C ILE A 221 -9.92 21.18 -1.82
N ALA A 222 -11.02 20.48 -1.55
CA ALA A 222 -12.33 21.09 -1.29
C ALA A 222 -12.26 22.06 -0.11
N ALA A 223 -11.65 21.62 1.00
CA ALA A 223 -11.43 22.45 2.18
C ALA A 223 -10.57 23.69 1.86
N ALA A 224 -9.49 23.52 1.08
CA ALA A 224 -8.62 24.62 0.69
C ALA A 224 -9.29 25.63 -0.26
N LEU A 225 -10.21 25.18 -1.11
CA LEU A 225 -10.98 26.04 -2.03
C LEU A 225 -12.24 26.63 -1.39
N GLY A 226 -12.62 26.21 -0.19
CA GLY A 226 -13.91 26.59 0.42
C GLY A 226 -15.12 26.06 -0.35
N LYS A 227 -14.99 24.89 -0.99
CA LYS A 227 -16.03 24.24 -1.80
C LYS A 227 -16.51 22.95 -1.13
N PRO A 228 -17.77 22.51 -1.34
CA PRO A 228 -18.24 21.26 -0.79
C PRO A 228 -17.54 20.07 -1.45
N TYR A 229 -17.07 19.11 -0.63
CA TYR A 229 -16.70 17.78 -1.10
C TYR A 229 -17.96 16.91 -1.15
N LEU A 230 -18.25 16.35 -2.32
CA LEU A 230 -19.41 15.47 -2.52
C LEU A 230 -18.96 14.06 -2.89
N PRO A 231 -19.39 13.01 -2.17
CA PRO A 231 -19.08 11.63 -2.52
C PRO A 231 -19.89 11.24 -3.77
N ALA A 232 -19.30 11.50 -4.94
CA ALA A 232 -19.95 11.28 -6.23
C ALA A 232 -19.79 9.86 -6.77
N PHE A 233 -19.05 8.99 -6.08
CA PHE A 233 -18.78 7.63 -6.52
C PHE A 233 -19.10 6.64 -5.40
N VAL A 234 -19.79 5.57 -5.77
CA VAL A 234 -20.02 4.42 -4.91
C VAL A 234 -19.28 3.23 -5.53
N ALA A 235 -18.39 2.61 -4.75
CA ALA A 235 -17.76 1.35 -5.13
C ALA A 235 -18.75 0.21 -4.88
N THR A 236 -19.11 -0.53 -5.93
CA THR A 236 -20.04 -1.67 -5.84
C THR A 236 -19.33 -3.03 -5.84
N ALA A 237 -18.01 -3.06 -6.10
CA ALA A 237 -17.14 -4.23 -5.85
C ALA A 237 -15.68 -3.82 -5.59
N ARG A 238 -15.02 -4.48 -4.61
CA ARG A 238 -13.58 -4.37 -4.35
C ARG A 238 -12.83 -5.50 -5.09
N GLY A 239 -12.47 -5.30 -6.36
CA GLY A 239 -11.68 -6.26 -7.13
C GLY A 239 -10.70 -5.60 -8.09
N ARG A 240 -9.45 -6.06 -8.13
CA ARG A 240 -8.46 -5.65 -9.14
C ARG A 240 -8.77 -6.39 -10.44
N SER A 241 -8.84 -5.69 -11.56
CA SER A 241 -8.94 -6.32 -12.88
C SER A 241 -7.54 -6.32 -13.50
N ALA A 242 -6.87 -7.46 -13.50
CA ALA A 242 -5.74 -7.66 -14.38
C ALA A 242 -6.22 -7.62 -15.84
N LEU A 243 -5.47 -6.92 -16.70
CA LEU A 243 -5.48 -6.99 -18.17
C LEU A 243 -6.77 -7.56 -18.81
N LEU A 244 -7.75 -6.68 -19.05
CA LEU A 244 -8.93 -7.00 -19.87
C LEU A 244 -8.80 -6.31 -21.23
N ASP A 245 -8.95 -7.07 -22.32
CA ASP A 245 -8.64 -6.63 -23.68
C ASP A 245 -9.80 -5.92 -24.40
N GLU A 246 -11.04 -6.00 -23.89
CA GLU A 246 -12.20 -5.38 -24.53
C GLU A 246 -12.70 -4.09 -23.85
N LEU A 247 -12.97 -3.05 -24.65
CA LEU A 247 -13.37 -1.73 -24.18
C LEU A 247 -14.64 -1.74 -23.32
N ARG A 248 -15.63 -2.58 -23.67
CA ARG A 248 -16.92 -2.70 -22.96
C ARG A 248 -16.77 -3.27 -21.55
N GLU A 249 -15.94 -4.29 -21.39
CA GLU A 249 -15.67 -4.92 -20.09
C GLU A 249 -14.95 -3.95 -19.16
N ARG A 250 -14.04 -3.12 -19.68
CA ARG A 250 -13.40 -2.05 -18.91
C ARG A 250 -14.40 -1.01 -18.41
N GLN A 251 -15.42 -0.65 -19.20
CA GLN A 251 -16.47 0.27 -18.74
C GLN A 251 -17.27 -0.34 -17.59
N ALA A 252 -17.64 -1.62 -17.69
CA ALA A 252 -18.35 -2.35 -16.64
C ALA A 252 -17.52 -2.42 -15.35
N VAL A 253 -16.23 -2.75 -15.45
CA VAL A 253 -15.32 -2.79 -14.28
C VAL A 253 -15.13 -1.42 -13.64
N ILE A 254 -15.01 -0.35 -14.41
CA ILE A 254 -14.88 1.00 -13.84
C ILE A 254 -16.20 1.45 -13.22
N GLN A 255 -17.35 1.15 -13.83
CA GLN A 255 -18.65 1.40 -13.20
C GLN A 255 -18.85 0.58 -11.93
N LEU A 256 -18.30 -0.64 -11.84
CA LEU A 256 -18.28 -1.44 -10.61
C LEU A 256 -17.38 -0.81 -9.52
N LYS A 257 -16.32 -0.09 -9.92
CA LYS A 257 -15.42 0.60 -8.99
C LYS A 257 -15.90 1.99 -8.58
N ALA A 258 -16.64 2.67 -9.44
CA ALA A 258 -17.00 4.07 -9.29
C ALA A 258 -18.32 4.39 -10.00
N ASN A 259 -19.43 3.88 -9.48
CA ASN A 259 -20.75 4.23 -10.00
C ASN A 259 -21.10 5.67 -9.58
N VAL A 260 -21.54 6.49 -10.54
CA VAL A 260 -21.80 7.92 -10.29
C VAL A 260 -23.10 8.11 -9.52
N THR A 261 -23.04 8.84 -8.41
CA THR A 261 -24.19 9.34 -7.66
C THR A 261 -24.69 10.62 -8.30
N GLU A 262 -25.75 10.52 -9.09
CA GLU A 262 -26.32 11.63 -9.86
C GLU A 262 -26.65 12.87 -9.01
N SER A 263 -27.28 12.69 -7.85
CA SER A 263 -27.63 13.80 -6.95
C SER A 263 -26.42 14.61 -6.46
N ALA A 264 -25.23 14.00 -6.44
CA ALA A 264 -24.00 14.68 -6.08
C ALA A 264 -23.55 15.67 -7.17
N VAL A 265 -23.81 15.40 -8.45
CA VAL A 265 -23.14 16.11 -9.57
C VAL A 265 -24.09 16.75 -10.59
N ARG A 266 -25.37 16.35 -10.63
CA ARG A 266 -26.35 16.86 -11.60
C ARG A 266 -26.48 18.38 -11.51
N GLY A 267 -26.38 19.05 -12.66
CA GLY A 267 -26.53 20.49 -12.78
C GLY A 267 -25.39 21.31 -12.17
N LYS A 268 -24.25 20.69 -11.83
CA LYS A 268 -23.10 21.36 -11.20
C LYS A 268 -21.87 21.37 -12.11
N ARG A 269 -21.04 22.39 -12.00
CA ARG A 269 -19.64 22.41 -12.46
C ARG A 269 -18.81 21.66 -11.42
N VAL A 270 -18.21 20.53 -11.78
CA VAL A 270 -17.49 19.69 -10.82
C VAL A 270 -15.99 19.70 -11.05
N LEU A 271 -15.23 19.74 -9.97
CA LEU A 271 -13.80 19.46 -9.98
C LEU A 271 -13.57 17.99 -9.62
N LEU A 272 -13.20 17.20 -10.61
CA LEU A 272 -12.77 15.81 -10.45
C LEU A 272 -11.30 15.75 -10.04
N VAL A 273 -11.02 15.15 -8.89
CA VAL A 273 -9.68 14.95 -8.36
C VAL A 273 -9.29 13.48 -8.45
N ASP A 274 -8.10 13.21 -8.98
CA ASP A 274 -7.48 11.89 -9.01
C ASP A 274 -6.02 11.97 -8.54
N ASP A 275 -5.43 10.84 -8.14
CA ASP A 275 -4.05 10.82 -7.66
C ASP A 275 -3.04 10.98 -8.80
N SER A 276 -3.27 10.33 -9.94
CA SER A 276 -2.31 10.28 -11.03
C SER A 276 -2.98 9.91 -12.35
N MET A 277 -2.31 10.19 -13.47
CA MET A 277 -2.75 9.79 -14.80
C MET A 277 -1.65 9.02 -15.50
N ILE A 278 -1.93 7.75 -15.78
CA ILE A 278 -1.02 6.85 -16.49
C ILE A 278 -1.39 6.79 -17.99
N SER A 279 -2.54 6.19 -18.36
CA SER A 279 -2.99 6.11 -19.76
C SER A 279 -4.05 7.13 -20.14
N GLY A 280 -4.63 7.85 -19.16
CA GLY A 280 -5.76 8.76 -19.35
C GLY A 280 -7.10 8.09 -19.66
N THR A 281 -7.14 6.77 -19.91
CA THR A 281 -8.36 6.04 -20.27
C THR A 281 -9.40 6.09 -19.15
N THR A 282 -8.98 5.87 -17.90
CA THR A 282 -9.85 5.95 -16.72
C THR A 282 -10.42 7.35 -16.56
N LEU A 283 -9.58 8.38 -16.62
CA LEU A 283 -10.01 9.77 -16.49
C LEU A 283 -11.02 10.14 -17.59
N LYS A 284 -10.76 9.75 -18.86
CA LYS A 284 -11.69 9.96 -19.97
C LYS A 284 -13.05 9.30 -19.72
N LEU A 285 -13.06 8.07 -19.21
CA LEU A 285 -14.30 7.37 -18.89
C LEU A 285 -15.06 8.03 -17.75
N ILE A 286 -14.38 8.34 -16.64
CA ILE A 286 -15.00 8.94 -15.45
C ILE A 286 -15.61 10.31 -15.81
N THR A 287 -14.87 11.15 -16.53
CA THR A 287 -15.39 12.43 -17.01
C THR A 287 -16.63 12.26 -17.88
N ARG A 288 -16.64 11.25 -18.76
CA ARG A 288 -17.81 10.90 -19.58
C ARG A 288 -18.99 10.46 -18.72
N LEU A 289 -18.77 9.61 -17.71
CA LEU A 289 -19.83 9.17 -16.80
C LEU A 289 -20.43 10.34 -16.00
N LEU A 290 -19.59 11.25 -15.49
CA LEU A 290 -20.04 12.45 -14.78
C LEU A 290 -20.92 13.34 -15.66
N ARG A 291 -20.58 13.49 -16.95
CA ARG A 291 -21.32 14.29 -17.92
C ARG A 291 -22.61 13.61 -18.37
N GLU A 292 -22.49 12.40 -18.93
CA GLU A 292 -23.60 11.71 -19.61
C GLU A 292 -24.59 11.07 -18.63
N LYS A 293 -24.09 10.44 -17.56
CA LYS A 293 -24.93 9.75 -16.57
C LYS A 293 -25.21 10.64 -15.36
N GLY A 294 -24.20 11.35 -14.88
CA GLY A 294 -24.33 12.23 -13.72
C GLY A 294 -25.04 13.54 -14.01
N GLY A 295 -25.03 14.03 -15.25
CA GLY A 295 -25.63 15.31 -15.63
C GLY A 295 -24.82 16.53 -15.16
N ALA A 296 -23.50 16.40 -14.97
CA ALA A 296 -22.64 17.55 -14.64
C ALA A 296 -22.57 18.57 -15.79
N LEU A 297 -22.58 19.87 -15.48
CA LEU A 297 -22.52 20.97 -16.47
C LEU A 297 -21.11 21.20 -17.04
N GLU A 298 -20.09 20.99 -16.21
CA GLU A 298 -18.68 21.06 -16.56
C GLU A 298 -17.91 20.07 -15.70
N VAL A 299 -16.81 19.54 -16.22
CA VAL A 299 -15.88 18.69 -15.46
C VAL A 299 -14.47 19.23 -15.64
N HIS A 300 -13.91 19.79 -14.57
CA HIS A 300 -12.52 20.19 -14.46
C HIS A 300 -11.75 19.06 -13.80
N ALA A 301 -10.56 18.71 -14.30
CA ALA A 301 -9.75 17.63 -13.73
C ALA A 301 -8.50 18.18 -13.05
N ALA A 302 -8.22 17.71 -11.82
CA ALA A 302 -7.00 18.00 -11.08
C ALA A 302 -6.31 16.70 -10.66
N LEU A 303 -5.01 16.60 -10.91
CA LEU A 303 -4.21 15.43 -10.62
C LEU A 303 -3.17 15.77 -9.54
N ALA A 304 -3.10 14.98 -8.47
CA ALA A 304 -2.14 15.22 -7.39
C ALA A 304 -0.68 15.00 -7.84
N ALA A 305 -0.46 13.98 -8.67
CA ALA A 305 0.85 13.67 -9.23
C ALA A 305 1.22 14.62 -10.37
N PRO A 306 2.51 14.96 -10.52
CA PRO A 306 3.01 15.58 -11.74
C PRO A 306 2.86 14.63 -12.95
N PRO A 307 2.93 15.14 -14.20
CA PRO A 307 2.87 14.30 -15.39
C PRO A 307 3.89 13.16 -15.39
N LEU A 308 3.41 11.92 -15.44
CA LEU A 308 4.23 10.71 -15.47
C LEU A 308 4.67 10.41 -16.91
N ARG A 309 5.83 10.95 -17.31
CA ARG A 309 6.32 10.93 -18.71
C ARG A 309 7.35 9.85 -19.04
N ARG A 310 7.88 9.14 -18.05
CA ARG A 310 8.95 8.14 -18.22
C ARG A 310 8.62 6.90 -17.41
N ARG A 311 9.10 5.75 -17.88
CA ARG A 311 9.01 4.49 -17.13
C ARG A 311 9.76 4.58 -15.80
N CYS A 312 9.22 3.91 -14.79
CA CYS A 312 9.85 3.84 -13.48
C CYS A 312 11.15 2.99 -13.57
N PRO A 313 12.32 3.55 -13.23
CA PRO A 313 13.57 2.78 -13.26
C PRO A 313 13.68 1.77 -12.11
N HIS A 314 12.73 1.78 -11.16
CA HIS A 314 12.75 0.96 -9.96
C HIS A 314 11.65 -0.12 -9.95
N GLY A 315 11.03 -0.44 -11.09
CA GLY A 315 10.15 -1.62 -11.19
C GLY A 315 8.68 -1.39 -10.82
N VAL A 316 8.21 -0.15 -10.75
CA VAL A 316 6.76 0.13 -10.85
C VAL A 316 6.34 -0.05 -12.31
N LYS A 317 5.40 -0.98 -12.55
CA LYS A 317 4.90 -1.27 -13.90
C LYS A 317 4.18 -0.04 -14.43
N MET A 318 4.74 0.56 -15.47
CA MET A 318 4.11 1.63 -16.26
C MET A 318 3.88 1.09 -17.67
N PRO A 319 2.80 1.49 -18.36
CA PRO A 319 2.61 1.15 -19.77
C PRO A 319 3.80 1.67 -20.60
N PRO A 320 4.05 1.03 -21.75
CA PRO A 320 5.23 1.30 -22.59
C PRO A 320 5.37 2.77 -23.00
#